data_AF-A0A7S2CQ64-F1
#
_entry.id   AF-A0A7S2CQ64-F1
#
_cell.length_a   1.000
_cell.length_b   1.000
_cell.length_c   1.000
_cell.angle_alpha   90.00
_cell.angle_beta   90.00
_cell.angle_gamma   90.00
#
_symmetry.space_group_name_H-M   'P 1'
#
loop_
_entity.id
_entity.type
_entity.pdbx_description
1 polymer ?
#
loop_
_entity_poly.entity_id
_entity_poly.type
_entity_poly.pdbx_seq_one_letter_code
_entity_poly.pdbx_strand_id
1 'polypeptide(L)'
;TTLLATLTAGVLPFWACYVQAAALLSIGLALEMYAPHRPMDSDVSTGETTASPLEVLNRLQVIGFAILSIFTVLHSTVLGQYLGSSLLVFAKEQIRPIGGFRVPAQWLLSLSSLMNLLLSYPLAWFYDSVANVKFHVKLCVSITALVFACGLITVAVQASPPGAVPPYMVALAVALASVAEMHWAPVMVTVISSTMPKHMVGVVNGIYFCISGCGSMLA
;
A
#
# COMPACT_ATOMS: atom_id res chain seq x y z
N THR A 1 10.09 -25.97 8.11
CA THR A 1 9.17 -25.82 9.27
C THR A 1 9.37 -24.49 9.98
N THR A 2 10.60 -24.02 10.19
CA THR A 2 10.90 -22.71 10.79
C THR A 2 10.47 -21.50 9.96
N LEU A 3 10.67 -21.49 8.63
CA LEU A 3 10.35 -20.35 7.75
C LEU A 3 8.84 -20.20 7.48
N LEU A 4 8.14 -21.33 7.34
CA LEU A 4 6.68 -21.38 7.29
C LEU A 4 6.08 -20.92 8.63
N ALA A 5 6.68 -21.31 9.76
CA ALA A 5 6.30 -20.80 11.08
C ALA A 5 6.65 -19.31 11.25
N THR A 6 7.70 -18.76 10.61
CA THR A 6 7.97 -17.31 10.65
C THR A 6 7.04 -16.53 9.74
N LEU A 7 6.58 -17.13 8.63
CA LEU A 7 5.57 -16.54 7.75
C LEU A 7 4.17 -16.62 8.36
N THR A 8 3.78 -17.73 8.99
CA THR A 8 2.47 -17.83 9.66
C THR A 8 2.45 -17.14 11.02
N ALA A 9 3.51 -17.24 11.83
CA ALA A 9 3.67 -16.48 13.08
C ALA A 9 4.10 -15.02 12.85
N GLY A 10 4.47 -14.64 11.62
CA GLY A 10 4.61 -13.23 11.22
C GLY A 10 3.26 -12.66 10.84
N VAL A 11 2.52 -13.33 9.95
CA VAL A 11 1.28 -12.83 9.32
C VAL A 11 0.08 -12.81 10.28
N LEU A 12 -0.10 -13.82 11.16
CA LEU A 12 -1.23 -13.86 12.11
C LEU A 12 -1.19 -12.78 13.19
N PRO A 13 -0.09 -12.56 13.92
CA PRO A 13 -0.01 -11.44 14.85
C PRO A 13 0.05 -10.09 14.14
N PHE A 14 0.50 -10.01 12.88
CA PHE A 14 0.40 -8.77 12.10
C PHE A 14 -1.06 -8.42 11.76
N TRP A 15 -1.90 -9.40 11.43
CA TRP A 15 -3.34 -9.19 11.22
C TRP A 15 -4.06 -8.74 12.50
N ALA A 16 -3.70 -9.31 13.65
CA ALA A 16 -4.22 -8.88 14.94
C ALA A 16 -3.71 -7.47 15.31
N CYS A 17 -2.41 -7.20 15.11
CA CYS A 17 -1.81 -5.88 15.32
C CYS A 17 -2.37 -4.83 14.33
N TYR A 18 -2.76 -5.23 13.11
CA TYR A 18 -3.41 -4.38 12.11
C TYR A 18 -4.80 -3.93 12.56
N VAL A 19 -5.61 -4.86 13.09
CA VAL A 19 -6.95 -4.55 13.63
C VAL A 19 -6.84 -3.78 14.96
N GLN A 20 -5.85 -4.10 15.78
CA GLN A 20 -5.66 -3.53 17.12
C GLN A 20 -4.98 -2.14 17.08
N ALA A 21 -4.04 -1.91 16.15
CA ALA A 21 -3.50 -0.59 15.86
C ALA A 21 -4.56 0.30 15.20
N ALA A 22 -5.37 -0.21 14.28
CA ALA A 22 -6.51 0.52 13.73
C ALA A 22 -7.54 0.91 14.81
N ALA A 23 -7.81 0.00 15.77
CA ALA A 23 -8.69 0.28 16.91
C ALA A 23 -8.09 1.31 17.88
N LEU A 24 -6.82 1.16 18.29
CA LEU A 24 -6.16 2.08 19.22
C LEU A 24 -5.95 3.49 18.61
N LEU A 25 -5.70 3.60 17.30
CA LEU A 25 -5.58 4.89 16.62
C LEU A 25 -6.95 5.56 16.40
N SER A 26 -8.01 4.79 16.16
CA SER A 26 -9.39 5.31 16.11
C SER A 26 -9.84 5.87 17.47
N ILE A 27 -9.36 5.27 18.57
CA ILE A 27 -9.57 5.76 19.94
C ILE A 27 -8.69 6.99 20.23
N GLY A 28 -7.44 7.04 19.75
CA GLY A 28 -6.56 8.21 19.87
C GLY A 28 -7.12 9.45 19.16
N LEU A 29 -7.66 9.28 17.95
CA LEU A 29 -8.36 10.33 17.20
C LEU A 29 -9.68 10.77 17.84
N ALA A 30 -10.42 9.84 18.47
CA ALA A 30 -11.63 10.18 19.23
C ALA A 30 -11.30 10.99 20.50
N LEU A 31 -10.16 10.73 21.14
CA LEU A 31 -9.67 11.51 22.29
C LEU A 31 -9.15 12.89 21.87
N GLU A 32 -8.51 13.01 20.70
CA GLU A 32 -8.01 14.29 20.18
C GLU A 32 -9.14 15.16 19.57
N MET A 33 -10.23 14.53 19.10
CA MET A 33 -11.51 15.21 18.80
C MET A 33 -12.26 15.69 20.07
N TYR A 34 -12.01 15.08 21.23
CA TYR A 34 -12.60 15.49 22.51
C TYR A 34 -11.72 16.47 23.29
N ALA A 35 -10.48 16.72 22.84
CA ALA A 35 -9.63 17.75 23.40
C ALA A 35 -10.15 19.13 22.96
N PRO A 36 -10.68 19.97 23.86
CA PRO A 36 -11.19 21.27 23.49
C PRO A 36 -10.00 22.18 23.16
N HIS A 37 -9.77 22.48 21.88
CA HIS A 37 -8.81 23.51 21.54
C HIS A 37 -9.38 24.89 21.87
N ARG A 38 -8.75 25.51 22.88
CA ARG A 38 -9.00 26.85 23.39
C ARG A 38 -9.11 27.88 22.26
N PRO A 39 -10.10 28.79 22.32
CA PRO A 39 -10.16 29.92 21.41
C PRO A 39 -8.97 30.84 21.69
N MET A 40 -8.32 31.33 20.63
CA MET A 40 -7.41 32.47 20.74
C MET A 40 -8.26 33.72 20.50
N ASP A 41 -8.47 34.50 21.56
CA ASP A 41 -9.24 35.74 21.54
C ASP A 41 -8.66 36.76 20.56
N SER A 42 -9.54 37.32 19.73
CA SER A 42 -9.62 38.77 19.54
C SER A 42 -11.02 39.14 19.06
N ASP A 43 -11.61 40.10 19.77
CA ASP A 43 -13.01 40.54 19.70
C ASP A 43 -13.47 41.02 18.30
N VAL A 44 -14.73 40.74 17.95
CA VAL A 44 -15.82 41.74 17.74
C VAL A 44 -17.06 41.12 17.04
N SER A 45 -18.18 41.23 17.75
CA SER A 45 -19.63 41.27 17.36
C SER A 45 -20.32 40.09 16.65
N THR A 46 -21.17 39.42 17.44
CA THR A 46 -22.58 39.03 17.20
C THR A 46 -23.04 38.50 15.82
N GLY A 47 -23.38 37.20 15.78
CA GLY A 47 -24.31 36.60 14.82
C GLY A 47 -23.91 35.19 14.34
N GLU A 48 -24.59 34.16 14.85
CA GLU A 48 -24.61 32.76 14.37
C GLU A 48 -23.27 32.13 13.91
N THR A 49 -22.62 31.41 14.83
CA THR A 49 -21.44 30.58 14.57
C THR A 49 -21.80 29.30 13.82
N THR A 50 -22.19 29.40 12.55
CA THR A 50 -22.07 28.27 11.61
C THR A 50 -20.66 28.29 11.06
N ALA A 51 -19.83 27.33 11.46
CA ALA A 51 -18.47 27.17 10.92
C ALA A 51 -18.49 27.37 9.39
N SER A 52 -17.61 28.25 8.90
CA SER A 52 -17.62 28.58 7.48
C SER A 52 -17.48 27.29 6.64
N PRO A 53 -18.25 27.11 5.55
CA PRO A 53 -18.19 25.88 4.74
C PRO A 53 -16.77 25.54 4.26
N LEU A 54 -15.94 26.56 4.09
CA LEU A 54 -14.53 26.45 3.71
C LEU A 54 -13.65 25.83 4.81
N GLU A 55 -13.92 26.14 6.07
CA GLU A 55 -13.15 25.60 7.20
C GLU A 55 -13.45 24.11 7.45
N VAL A 56 -14.72 23.71 7.28
CA VAL A 56 -15.15 22.31 7.35
C VAL A 56 -14.55 21.50 6.20
N LEU A 57 -14.53 22.05 4.98
CA LEU A 57 -13.94 21.39 3.81
C LEU A 57 -12.43 21.15 3.99
N ASN A 58 -11.69 22.12 4.54
CA ASN A 58 -10.25 21.99 4.77
C ASN A 58 -9.94 20.91 5.82
N ARG A 59 -10.71 20.84 6.91
CA ARG A 59 -10.57 19.77 7.93
C ARG A 59 -10.82 18.38 7.34
N LEU A 60 -11.84 18.21 6.50
CA LEU A 60 -12.15 16.93 5.86
C LEU A 60 -11.03 16.46 4.91
N GLN A 61 -10.40 17.39 4.18
CA GLN A 61 -9.28 17.08 3.28
C GLN A 61 -8.03 16.61 4.04
N VAL A 62 -7.73 17.26 5.17
CA VAL A 62 -6.62 16.86 6.06
C VAL A 62 -6.86 15.49 6.68
N ILE A 63 -8.07 15.24 7.18
CA ILE A 63 -8.44 13.93 7.75
C ILE A 63 -8.38 12.84 6.68
N GLY A 64 -8.91 13.10 5.48
CA GLY A 64 -8.85 12.15 4.37
C GLY A 64 -7.41 11.79 3.98
N PHE A 65 -6.52 12.78 3.92
CA PHE A 65 -5.10 12.56 3.65
C PHE A 65 -4.39 11.80 4.77
N ALA A 66 -4.70 12.10 6.04
CA ALA A 66 -4.16 11.37 7.18
C ALA A 66 -4.56 9.88 7.18
N ILE A 67 -5.79 9.56 6.77
CA ILE A 67 -6.23 8.16 6.62
C ILE A 67 -5.46 7.50 5.46
N LEU A 68 -5.37 8.16 4.30
CA LEU A 68 -4.67 7.63 3.13
C LEU A 68 -3.16 7.45 3.36
N SER A 69 -2.55 8.25 4.24
CA SER A 69 -1.13 8.15 4.56
C SER A 69 -0.83 6.87 5.36
N ILE A 70 -1.69 6.49 6.31
CA ILE A 70 -1.58 5.22 7.05
C ILE A 70 -1.64 4.04 6.09
N PHE A 71 -2.63 4.05 5.18
CA PHE A 71 -2.75 3.02 4.15
C PHE A 71 -1.52 2.97 3.22
N THR A 72 -0.91 4.12 2.92
CA THR A 72 0.31 4.20 2.11
C THR A 72 1.52 3.59 2.82
N VAL A 73 1.68 3.82 4.12
CA VAL A 73 2.74 3.16 4.91
C VAL A 73 2.58 1.65 4.82
N LEU A 74 1.36 1.16 5.12
CA LEU A 74 1.06 -0.27 5.13
C LEU A 74 1.30 -0.91 3.76
N HIS A 75 0.80 -0.29 2.70
CA HIS A 75 1.02 -0.76 1.34
C HIS A 75 2.53 -0.80 1.01
N SER A 76 3.28 0.25 1.36
CA SER A 76 4.72 0.34 1.08
C SER A 76 5.53 -0.68 1.90
N THR A 77 5.16 -0.95 3.15
CA THR A 77 5.81 -1.99 3.97
C THR A 77 5.56 -3.38 3.42
N VAL A 78 4.30 -3.74 3.14
CA VAL A 78 3.98 -5.07 2.60
C VAL A 78 4.62 -5.28 1.23
N LEU A 79 4.54 -4.27 0.34
CA LEU A 79 5.16 -4.33 -0.97
C LEU A 79 6.70 -4.38 -0.87
N GLY A 80 7.29 -3.62 0.04
CA GLY A 80 8.73 -3.62 0.31
C GLY A 80 9.25 -4.97 0.81
N GLN A 81 8.50 -5.64 1.68
CA GLN A 81 8.83 -7.01 2.10
C GLN A 81 8.71 -7.98 0.93
N TYR A 82 7.68 -7.81 0.10
CA TYR A 82 7.37 -8.73 -0.98
C TYR A 82 8.27 -8.61 -2.21
N LEU A 83 8.70 -7.39 -2.57
CA LEU A 83 9.57 -7.12 -3.71
C LEU A 83 11.00 -6.73 -3.29
N GLY A 84 11.33 -6.87 -2.00
CA GLY A 84 12.64 -6.54 -1.45
C GLY A 84 13.53 -7.76 -1.17
N SER A 85 14.30 -7.67 -0.09
CA SER A 85 15.28 -8.69 0.31
C SER A 85 14.64 -10.05 0.64
N SER A 86 13.42 -10.05 1.18
CA SER A 86 12.72 -11.28 1.57
C SER A 86 12.42 -12.18 0.37
N LEU A 87 12.05 -11.61 -0.79
CA LEU A 87 11.84 -12.36 -2.02
C LEU A 87 13.14 -13.00 -2.53
N LEU A 88 14.27 -12.29 -2.41
CA LEU A 88 15.57 -12.81 -2.82
C LEU A 88 15.97 -14.03 -1.99
N VAL A 89 15.78 -13.95 -0.67
CA VAL A 89 16.04 -15.07 0.25
C VAL A 89 15.09 -16.23 -0.05
N PHE A 90 13.80 -15.95 -0.20
CA PHE A 90 12.79 -16.94 -0.55
C PHE A 90 13.12 -17.67 -1.87
N ALA A 91 13.50 -16.91 -2.89
CA ALA A 91 13.84 -17.46 -4.20
C ALA A 91 15.10 -18.33 -4.17
N LYS A 92 16.07 -18.00 -3.32
CA LYS A 92 17.30 -18.79 -3.14
C LYS A 92 17.03 -20.12 -2.44
N GLU A 93 16.11 -20.15 -1.48
CA GLU A 93 15.87 -21.29 -0.61
C GLU A 93 14.73 -22.22 -1.07
N GLN A 94 13.68 -21.66 -1.68
CA GLN A 94 12.43 -22.38 -1.90
C GLN A 94 12.18 -22.77 -3.37
N ILE A 95 12.81 -22.09 -4.34
CA ILE A 95 12.56 -22.35 -5.76
C ILE A 95 13.27 -23.62 -6.22
N ARG A 96 12.49 -24.51 -6.84
CA ARG A 96 13.01 -25.73 -7.45
C ARG A 96 13.91 -25.41 -8.66
N PRO A 97 15.10 -26.00 -8.78
CA PRO A 97 15.89 -25.89 -10.01
C PRO A 97 15.16 -26.54 -11.19
N ILE A 98 15.14 -25.87 -12.33
CA ILE A 98 14.53 -26.37 -13.57
C ILE A 98 15.61 -27.15 -14.32
N GLY A 99 15.50 -28.48 -14.39
CA GLY A 99 16.41 -29.32 -15.17
C GLY A 99 17.90 -29.24 -14.75
N GLY A 100 18.19 -28.87 -13.49
CA GLY A 100 19.55 -28.65 -12.99
C GLY A 100 20.03 -27.20 -13.04
N PHE A 101 19.28 -26.29 -13.67
CA PHE A 101 19.54 -24.86 -13.67
C PHE A 101 18.83 -24.17 -12.48
N ARG A 102 19.60 -23.47 -11.65
CA ARG A 102 19.05 -22.64 -10.56
C ARG A 102 18.77 -21.24 -11.09
N VAL A 103 17.49 -20.89 -11.18
CA VAL A 103 17.06 -19.55 -11.61
C VAL A 103 17.61 -18.51 -10.63
N PRO A 104 18.36 -17.48 -11.09
CA PRO A 104 18.82 -16.40 -10.23
C PRO A 104 17.64 -15.66 -9.60
N ALA A 105 17.67 -15.49 -8.28
CA ALA A 105 16.64 -14.76 -7.53
C ALA A 105 16.43 -13.32 -8.05
N GLN A 106 17.50 -12.69 -8.54
CA GLN A 106 17.47 -11.34 -9.10
C GLN A 106 16.57 -11.22 -10.34
N TRP A 107 16.35 -12.31 -11.08
CA TRP A 107 15.47 -12.27 -12.25
C TRP A 107 14.02 -12.00 -11.87
N LEU A 108 13.59 -12.35 -10.64
CA LEU A 108 12.24 -12.02 -10.18
C LEU A 108 12.06 -10.53 -9.90
N LEU A 109 13.10 -9.84 -9.44
CA LEU A 109 13.07 -8.38 -9.30
C LEU A 109 12.98 -7.71 -10.67
N SER A 110 13.79 -8.17 -11.62
CA SER A 110 13.71 -7.69 -13.00
C SER A 110 12.36 -8.00 -13.65
N LEU A 111 11.75 -9.14 -13.31
CA LEU A 111 10.43 -9.53 -13.80
C LEU A 111 9.36 -8.55 -13.31
N SER A 112 9.42 -8.10 -12.05
CA SER A 112 8.47 -7.08 -11.54
C SER A 112 8.53 -5.80 -12.36
N SER A 113 9.73 -5.25 -12.58
CA SER A 113 9.92 -4.04 -13.39
C SER A 113 9.49 -4.23 -14.85
N LEU A 114 9.76 -5.42 -15.42
CA LEU A 114 9.32 -5.77 -16.77
C LEU A 114 7.79 -5.84 -16.85
N MET A 115 7.12 -6.42 -15.85
CA MET A 115 5.67 -6.47 -15.78
C MET A 115 5.07 -5.06 -15.69
N ASN A 116 5.61 -4.18 -14.85
CA ASN A 116 5.17 -2.79 -14.77
C ASN A 116 5.29 -2.07 -16.12
N LEU A 117 6.39 -2.26 -16.85
CA LEU A 117 6.58 -1.68 -18.18
C LEU A 117 5.58 -2.23 -19.21
N LEU A 118 5.39 -3.55 -19.23
CA LEU A 118 4.48 -4.22 -20.17
C LEU A 118 3.01 -3.93 -19.88
N LEU A 119 2.62 -3.83 -18.61
CA LEU A 119 1.23 -3.56 -18.22
C LEU A 119 0.87 -2.09 -18.31
N SER A 120 1.83 -1.16 -18.21
CA SER A 120 1.55 0.28 -18.22
C SER A 120 0.76 0.73 -19.46
N TYR A 121 1.21 0.33 -20.65
CA TYR A 121 0.54 0.71 -21.91
C TYR A 121 -0.88 0.15 -22.08
N PRO A 122 -1.13 -1.17 -21.97
CA PRO A 122 -2.48 -1.72 -22.13
C PRO A 122 -3.42 -1.24 -21.03
N LEU A 123 -2.92 -1.00 -19.82
CA LEU A 123 -3.73 -0.49 -18.72
C LEU A 123 -4.13 0.98 -18.94
N ALA A 124 -3.24 1.80 -19.50
CA ALA A 124 -3.59 3.17 -19.89
C ALA A 124 -4.71 3.18 -20.94
N TRP A 125 -4.62 2.32 -21.96
CA TRP A 125 -5.66 2.18 -22.98
C TRP A 125 -6.99 1.64 -22.39
N PHE A 126 -6.91 0.69 -21.46
CA PHE A 126 -8.09 0.16 -20.77
C PHE A 126 -8.82 1.24 -19.99
N TYR A 127 -8.11 2.06 -19.22
CA TYR A 127 -8.74 3.15 -18.46
C TYR A 127 -9.19 4.33 -19.33
N ASP A 128 -8.61 4.53 -20.51
CA ASP A 128 -9.12 5.50 -21.49
C ASP A 128 -10.44 5.02 -22.11
N SER A 129 -10.55 3.71 -22.37
CA SER A 129 -11.76 3.09 -22.92
C SER A 129 -12.91 3.00 -21.90
N VAL A 130 -12.59 2.86 -20.61
CA VAL A 130 -13.59 2.79 -19.54
C VAL A 130 -13.81 4.18 -18.93
N ALA A 131 -14.82 4.89 -19.42
CA ALA A 131 -15.19 6.19 -18.88
C ALA A 131 -15.57 6.11 -17.39
N ASN A 132 -15.07 7.04 -16.58
CA ASN A 132 -15.45 7.26 -15.17
C ASN A 132 -15.11 6.15 -14.16
N VAL A 133 -13.95 5.51 -14.26
CA VAL A 133 -13.47 4.66 -13.15
C VAL A 133 -13.11 5.51 -11.93
N LYS A 134 -13.88 5.34 -10.84
CA LYS A 134 -13.64 6.01 -9.55
C LYS A 134 -12.29 5.62 -8.95
N PHE A 135 -11.61 6.56 -8.29
CA PHE A 135 -10.29 6.32 -7.69
C PHE A 135 -10.29 5.20 -6.63
N HIS A 136 -11.36 5.09 -5.83
CA HIS A 136 -11.52 4.02 -4.84
C HIS A 136 -11.48 2.62 -5.45
N VAL A 137 -12.01 2.46 -6.68
CA VAL A 137 -11.98 1.18 -7.39
C VAL A 137 -10.54 0.81 -7.75
N LYS A 138 -9.75 1.78 -8.22
CA LYS A 138 -8.33 1.58 -8.56
C LYS A 138 -7.50 1.22 -7.31
N LEU A 139 -7.75 1.86 -6.17
CA LEU A 139 -7.13 1.49 -4.89
C LEU A 139 -7.55 0.09 -4.40
N CYS A 140 -8.83 -0.26 -4.55
CA CYS A 140 -9.33 -1.58 -4.19
C CYS A 140 -8.70 -2.68 -5.05
N VAL A 141 -8.53 -2.45 -6.36
CA VAL A 141 -7.81 -3.35 -7.27
C VAL A 141 -6.36 -3.55 -6.81
N SER A 142 -5.68 -2.48 -6.41
CA SER A 142 -4.32 -2.55 -5.88
C SER A 142 -4.24 -3.45 -4.63
N ILE A 143 -5.08 -3.18 -3.63
CA ILE A 143 -5.11 -3.96 -2.37
C ILE A 143 -5.46 -5.42 -2.65
N THR A 144 -6.45 -5.68 -3.51
CA THR A 144 -6.88 -7.04 -3.84
C THR A 144 -5.78 -7.81 -4.55
N ALA A 145 -5.08 -7.16 -5.49
CA ALA A 145 -3.94 -7.77 -6.19
C ALA A 145 -2.80 -8.11 -5.24
N LEU A 146 -2.50 -7.24 -4.27
CA LEU A 146 -1.47 -7.48 -3.25
C LEU A 146 -1.85 -8.63 -2.32
N VAL A 147 -3.11 -8.69 -1.87
CA VAL A 147 -3.62 -9.80 -1.04
C VAL A 147 -3.56 -11.12 -1.81
N PHE A 148 -3.92 -11.12 -3.09
CA PHE A 148 -3.86 -12.31 -3.93
C PHE A 148 -2.41 -12.75 -4.18
N ALA A 149 -1.47 -11.82 -4.36
CA ALA A 149 -0.03 -12.10 -4.46
C ALA A 149 0.50 -12.79 -3.19
N CYS A 150 0.17 -12.26 -2.01
CA CYS A 150 0.54 -12.87 -0.72
C CYS A 150 -0.10 -14.24 -0.55
N GLY A 151 -1.39 -14.37 -0.88
CA GLY A 151 -2.12 -15.64 -0.81
C GLY A 151 -1.55 -16.72 -1.73
N LEU A 152 -1.10 -16.35 -2.93
CA LEU A 152 -0.53 -17.31 -3.87
C LEU A 152 0.80 -17.87 -3.37
N ILE A 153 1.65 -17.05 -2.74
CA ILE A 153 2.89 -17.54 -2.13
C ILE A 153 2.59 -18.45 -0.95
N THR A 154 1.66 -18.09 -0.07
CA THR A 154 1.34 -18.96 1.08
C THR A 154 0.81 -20.31 0.60
N VAL A 155 -0.06 -20.35 -0.40
CA VAL A 155 -0.51 -21.60 -1.02
C VAL A 155 0.66 -22.37 -1.65
N ALA A 156 1.55 -21.68 -2.36
CA ALA A 156 2.70 -22.33 -3.01
C ALA A 156 3.66 -22.99 -2.01
N VAL A 157 3.88 -22.36 -0.84
CA VAL A 157 4.70 -22.91 0.24
C VAL A 157 3.98 -24.05 0.98
N GLN A 158 2.66 -23.97 1.16
CA GLN A 158 1.88 -25.01 1.83
C GLN A 158 1.70 -26.27 0.97
N ALA A 159 1.58 -26.10 -0.35
CA ALA A 159 1.37 -27.19 -1.29
C ALA A 159 2.66 -27.92 -1.68
N SER A 160 3.83 -27.33 -1.42
CA SER A 160 5.13 -27.86 -1.84
C SER A 160 6.02 -28.20 -0.66
N PRO A 161 6.78 -29.31 -0.71
CA PRO A 161 7.88 -29.54 0.21
C PRO A 161 8.91 -28.39 0.18
N PRO A 162 9.66 -28.16 1.27
CA PRO A 162 10.71 -27.13 1.29
C PRO A 162 11.68 -27.29 0.12
N GLY A 163 11.93 -26.22 -0.64
CA GLY A 163 12.84 -26.25 -1.81
C GLY A 163 12.24 -26.82 -3.10
N ALA A 164 10.94 -27.14 -3.11
CA ALA A 164 10.25 -27.67 -4.28
C ALA A 164 9.20 -26.69 -4.85
N VAL A 165 9.18 -25.42 -4.43
CA VAL A 165 8.19 -24.44 -4.88
C VAL A 165 8.37 -24.20 -6.38
N PRO A 166 7.30 -24.34 -7.18
CA PRO A 166 7.37 -24.11 -8.60
C PRO A 166 7.64 -22.64 -8.93
N PRO A 167 8.60 -22.34 -9.83
CA PRO A 167 8.97 -20.97 -10.17
C PRO A 167 7.84 -20.18 -10.85
N TYR A 168 6.93 -20.85 -11.56
CA TYR A 168 5.80 -20.18 -12.22
C TYR A 168 4.80 -19.57 -11.22
N MET A 169 4.61 -20.18 -10.05
CA MET A 169 3.72 -19.63 -9.01
C MET A 169 4.32 -18.36 -8.43
N VAL A 170 5.63 -18.36 -8.16
CA VAL A 170 6.35 -17.18 -7.66
C VAL A 170 6.34 -16.06 -8.70
N ALA A 171 6.58 -16.39 -9.97
CA ALA A 171 6.51 -15.42 -11.06
C ALA A 171 5.12 -14.77 -11.19
N LEU A 172 4.05 -15.56 -11.07
CA LEU A 172 2.68 -15.04 -11.11
C LEU A 172 2.37 -14.16 -9.89
N ALA A 173 2.88 -14.54 -8.72
CA ALA A 173 2.72 -13.78 -7.49
C ALA A 173 3.45 -12.42 -7.57
N VAL A 174 4.67 -12.40 -8.12
CA VAL A 174 5.39 -11.16 -8.45
C VAL A 174 4.62 -10.30 -9.44
N ALA A 175 4.07 -10.89 -10.51
CA ALA A 175 3.29 -10.14 -11.49
C ALA A 175 2.06 -9.46 -10.86
N LEU A 176 1.36 -10.15 -9.94
CA LEU A 176 0.24 -9.58 -9.18
C LEU A 176 0.67 -8.44 -8.26
N ALA A 177 1.83 -8.58 -7.59
CA ALA A 177 2.39 -7.52 -6.77
C ALA A 177 2.75 -6.28 -7.61
N SER A 178 3.25 -6.45 -8.83
CA SER A 178 3.48 -5.36 -9.78
C SER A 178 2.16 -4.65 -10.16
N VAL A 179 1.06 -5.40 -10.38
CA VAL A 179 -0.26 -4.78 -10.61
C VAL A 179 -0.68 -3.92 -9.42
N ALA A 180 -0.43 -4.38 -8.19
CA ALA A 180 -0.74 -3.61 -6.99
C ALA A 180 0.04 -2.30 -6.94
N GLU A 181 1.35 -2.36 -7.16
CA GLU A 181 2.25 -1.20 -7.20
C GLU A 181 1.80 -0.18 -8.24
N MET A 182 1.52 -0.64 -9.47
CA MET A 182 1.19 0.22 -10.60
C MET A 182 -0.10 1.01 -10.38
N HIS A 183 -1.08 0.45 -9.66
CA HIS A 183 -2.34 1.16 -9.37
C HIS A 183 -2.24 2.10 -8.17
N TRP A 184 -1.35 1.82 -7.20
CA TRP A 184 -1.24 2.63 -6.00
C TRP A 184 -0.63 4.00 -6.28
N ALA A 185 0.58 4.03 -6.84
CA ALA A 185 1.38 5.25 -6.99
C ALA A 185 0.69 6.38 -7.80
N PRO A 186 0.17 6.15 -9.02
CA PRO A 186 -0.46 7.23 -9.80
C PRO A 186 -1.80 7.67 -9.21
N VAL A 187 -2.54 6.77 -8.55
CA VAL A 187 -3.82 7.12 -7.92
C VAL A 187 -3.58 8.02 -6.71
N MET A 188 -2.58 7.74 -5.89
CA MET A 188 -2.26 8.56 -4.73
C MET A 188 -1.86 9.99 -5.13
N VAL A 189 -0.98 10.14 -6.12
CA VAL A 189 -0.54 11.46 -6.60
C VAL A 189 -1.71 12.26 -7.20
N THR A 190 -2.60 11.59 -7.94
CA THR A 190 -3.79 12.25 -8.51
C THR A 190 -4.80 12.68 -7.45
N VAL A 191 -5.06 11.83 -6.43
CA VAL A 191 -5.94 12.16 -5.30
C VAL A 191 -5.37 13.31 -4.47
N ILE A 192 -4.07 13.33 -4.20
CA ILE A 192 -3.42 14.44 -3.49
C ILE A 192 -3.60 15.74 -4.29
N SER A 193 -3.33 15.69 -5.60
CA SER A 193 -3.40 16.87 -6.47
C SER A 193 -4.82 17.40 -6.68
N SER A 194 -5.85 16.55 -6.63
CA SER A 194 -7.25 16.97 -6.76
C SER A 194 -7.86 17.45 -5.45
N THR A 195 -7.33 16.99 -4.31
CA THR A 195 -7.91 17.25 -2.98
C THR A 195 -7.24 18.42 -2.28
N MET A 196 -5.95 18.67 -2.55
CA MET A 196 -5.18 19.70 -1.87
C MET A 196 -5.21 21.06 -2.60
N PRO A 197 -5.12 22.17 -1.85
CA PRO A 197 -5.01 23.49 -2.47
C PRO A 197 -3.71 23.60 -3.27
N LYS A 198 -3.76 24.27 -4.44
CA LYS A 198 -2.69 24.30 -5.44
C LYS A 198 -1.30 24.65 -4.89
N HIS A 199 -1.22 25.50 -3.87
CA HIS A 199 0.05 25.92 -3.25
C HIS A 199 0.67 24.87 -2.32
N MET A 200 -0.09 23.88 -1.84
CA MET A 200 0.39 22.82 -0.94
C MET A 200 0.61 21.48 -1.63
N VAL A 201 0.16 21.29 -2.88
CA VAL A 201 0.26 20.00 -3.59
C VAL A 201 1.70 19.44 -3.60
N GLY A 202 2.69 20.31 -3.83
CA GLY A 202 4.10 19.90 -3.83
C GLY A 202 4.58 19.42 -2.45
N VAL A 203 4.20 20.11 -1.37
CA VAL A 203 4.56 19.76 0.00
C VAL A 203 3.92 18.43 0.40
N VAL A 204 2.64 18.25 0.09
CA VAL A 204 1.90 17.03 0.43
C VAL A 204 2.40 15.82 -0.36
N ASN A 205 2.74 15.99 -1.65
CA ASN A 205 3.40 14.94 -2.42
C ASN A 205 4.78 14.57 -1.86
N GLY A 206 5.57 15.56 -1.39
CA GLY A 206 6.83 15.31 -0.70
C GLY A 206 6.65 14.49 0.58
N ILE A 207 5.65 14.83 1.39
CA ILE A 207 5.28 14.05 2.58
C ILE A 207 4.87 12.63 2.20
N TYR A 208 4.07 12.45 1.14
CA TYR A 208 3.69 11.12 0.63
C TYR A 208 4.91 10.25 0.29
N PHE A 209 5.91 10.79 -0.42
CA PHE A 209 7.13 10.03 -0.74
C PHE A 209 7.96 9.70 0.50
N CYS A 210 8.03 10.62 1.48
CA CYS A 210 8.69 10.37 2.76
C CYS A 210 8.01 9.20 3.50
N ILE A 211 6.68 9.22 3.57
CA ILE A 211 5.86 8.18 4.21
C ILE A 211 6.02 6.83 3.51
N SER A 212 6.02 6.82 2.17
CA SER A 212 6.25 5.59 1.39
C SER A 212 7.65 5.04 1.61
N GLY A 213 8.68 5.90 1.67
CA GLY A 213 10.05 5.53 2.01
C GLY A 213 10.16 4.94 3.42
N CYS A 214 9.52 5.56 4.42
CA CYS A 214 9.46 5.02 5.79
C CYS A 214 8.84 3.62 5.81
N GLY A 215 7.77 3.39 5.05
CA GLY A 215 7.15 2.08 4.95
C GLY A 215 8.12 1.01 4.43
N SER A 216 8.89 1.34 3.40
CA SER A 216 9.93 0.45 2.85
C SER A 216 11.13 0.24 3.77
N MET A 217 11.43 1.18 4.67
CA MET A 217 12.49 1.00 5.68
C MET A 217 12.06 0.11 6.85
N LEU A 218 10.76 0.05 7.13
CA LEU A 218 10.19 -0.85 8.16
C LEU A 218 10.05 -2.30 7.67
N ALA A 219 10.14 -2.52 6.36
CA ALA A 219 10.04 -3.82 5.71
C ALA A 219 11.25 -4.72 6.00
#